data_AF-A0A9P8NP77-F1
#
_entry.id   AF-A0A9P8NP77-F1
#
_cell.length_a   1.000
_cell.length_b   1.000
_cell.length_c   1.000
_cell.angle_alpha   90.00
_cell.angle_beta   90.00
_cell.angle_gamma   90.00
#
_symmetry.space_group_name_H-M   'P 1'
#
loop_
_entity.id
_entity.type
_entity.pdbx_description
1 polymer ?
#
loop_
_entity_poly.entity_id
_entity_poly.type
_entity_poly.pdbx_seq_one_letter_code
_entity_poly.pdbx_strand_id
1 'polypeptide(L)'
;MVNENSQDEAQNIIEEVPHHALSAWWWLASTAYPLLAGTLGPMASAFSICSLSQDWGMESEEGNGQPRGIGDPDWVIVVNTISLGCAIMSNFVLLWGMARRIAFSIAQPIIIIGWYISSLLLTCLLCIFAASKVQNDSDSGRHRWLTGSYYYGAFAAGLYFVLSSLLLITVYGRSLMLQTILFLIYLLGGAAVYARIEGWRYLDAVYWADLTLLTIGIGDFVPETHKGRGLLFPYAVGGILIPGLIVGSIRAQMLEKGRQKMAETVAERTRRFLVREAVSDHRHLRDVLMRRVRQIATLERKWISLATALTVWTMLWVLGAIAFWLPGQNEKLTYFEALYFAYTTLFTIGYGDFHATSEWERPFFVFWTLLAVPTVTELIKDLFRLSWAERFLTEAVADKKPDEEDVEEAAATATATAGEEQERNAIEADGHRKEESARARGDVTVETIHHHHYMLFREVRRMMDYATRNLHKEFDYQEWEYFLNLIASDGGETDGEEGNSKWDWTGYKSPLLGQKTEVQWLLEALTEALERELRKASRGYHLSEQSEFEQ
;
A
#
# COMPACT_ATOMS: atom_id res chain seq x y z
N MET A 1 10.28 -49.70 -17.06
CA MET A 1 9.64 -48.81 -18.06
C MET A 1 8.87 -47.77 -17.27
N VAL A 2 9.53 -46.65 -17.01
CA VAL A 2 8.90 -45.47 -16.39
C VAL A 2 8.00 -44.87 -17.46
N ASN A 3 6.75 -44.60 -17.08
CA ASN A 3 5.66 -44.24 -17.98
C ASN A 3 6.02 -42.95 -18.73
N GLU A 4 6.21 -43.00 -20.06
CA GLU A 4 6.53 -41.81 -20.89
C GLU A 4 5.48 -40.69 -20.72
N ASN A 5 4.23 -41.05 -20.42
CA ASN A 5 3.16 -40.09 -20.13
C ASN A 5 3.43 -39.19 -18.91
N SER A 6 4.17 -39.64 -17.89
CA SER A 6 4.45 -38.80 -16.71
C SER A 6 5.63 -37.86 -16.93
N GLN A 7 6.53 -38.18 -17.87
CA GLN A 7 7.55 -37.25 -18.33
C GLN A 7 6.95 -36.18 -19.24
N ASP A 8 6.03 -36.55 -20.15
CA ASP A 8 5.35 -35.59 -21.02
C ASP A 8 4.41 -34.64 -20.25
N GLU A 9 3.71 -35.11 -19.20
CA GLU A 9 2.96 -34.22 -18.30
C GLU A 9 3.90 -33.29 -17.50
N ALA A 10 5.03 -33.81 -17.01
CA ALA A 10 6.02 -32.98 -16.32
C ALA A 10 6.67 -31.96 -17.26
N GLN A 11 6.83 -32.29 -18.54
CA GLN A 11 7.47 -31.45 -19.56
C GLN A 11 6.49 -30.38 -20.08
N ASN A 12 5.21 -30.70 -20.22
CA ASN A 12 4.15 -29.72 -20.49
C ASN A 12 3.94 -28.72 -19.33
N ILE A 13 4.20 -29.14 -18.08
CA ILE A 13 4.20 -28.25 -16.91
C ILE A 13 5.48 -27.36 -16.86
N ILE A 14 6.56 -27.75 -17.54
CA ILE A 14 7.83 -27.02 -17.59
C ILE A 14 7.89 -26.00 -18.74
N GLU A 15 7.05 -26.13 -19.78
CA GLU A 15 7.00 -25.15 -20.88
C GLU A 15 6.29 -23.83 -20.55
N GLU A 16 5.59 -23.73 -19.41
CA GLU A 16 5.09 -22.46 -18.87
C GLU A 16 6.12 -21.75 -17.97
N VAL A 17 7.10 -21.09 -18.59
CA VAL A 17 8.05 -20.19 -17.91
C VAL A 17 8.08 -18.83 -18.63
N PRO A 18 7.86 -17.67 -17.97
CA PRO A 18 6.88 -17.34 -16.94
C PRO A 18 6.17 -15.98 -17.20
N HIS A 19 4.86 -15.87 -16.96
CA HIS A 19 4.16 -14.55 -16.89
C HIS A 19 4.54 -13.69 -15.64
N HIS A 20 5.59 -14.06 -14.90
CA HIS A 20 5.92 -13.46 -13.59
C HIS A 20 6.67 -12.10 -13.69
N ALA A 21 7.47 -11.88 -14.74
CA ALA A 21 8.04 -10.54 -14.97
C ALA A 21 6.92 -9.56 -15.34
N LEU A 22 6.00 -10.00 -16.21
CA LEU A 22 4.80 -9.25 -16.57
C LEU A 22 3.99 -8.90 -15.31
N SER A 23 3.78 -9.80 -14.34
CA SER A 23 2.96 -9.50 -13.15
C SER A 23 3.51 -8.38 -12.25
N ALA A 24 4.84 -8.28 -12.09
CA ALA A 24 5.48 -7.20 -11.33
C ALA A 24 5.38 -5.85 -12.08
N TRP A 25 5.60 -5.84 -13.40
CA TRP A 25 5.39 -4.66 -14.25
C TRP A 25 3.93 -4.21 -14.28
N TRP A 26 2.99 -5.15 -14.37
CA TRP A 26 1.55 -4.88 -14.28
C TRP A 26 1.15 -4.41 -12.89
N TRP A 27 1.80 -4.86 -11.82
CA TRP A 27 1.56 -4.34 -10.47
C TRP A 27 2.09 -2.90 -10.32
N LEU A 28 3.32 -2.63 -10.75
CA LEU A 28 3.90 -1.29 -10.78
C LEU A 28 3.01 -0.32 -11.58
N ALA A 29 2.57 -0.76 -12.75
CA ALA A 29 1.66 -0.02 -13.63
C ALA A 29 0.21 0.10 -13.11
N SER A 30 -0.32 -0.84 -12.32
CA SER A 30 -1.72 -0.75 -11.86
C SER A 30 -1.87 -0.17 -10.45
N THR A 31 -0.77 -0.02 -9.71
CA THR A 31 -0.81 0.35 -8.28
C THR A 31 0.21 1.41 -7.91
N ALA A 32 1.48 1.27 -8.29
CA ALA A 32 2.55 2.15 -7.81
C ALA A 32 2.55 3.52 -8.51
N TYR A 33 2.48 3.56 -9.84
CA TYR A 33 2.59 4.83 -10.55
C TYR A 33 1.41 5.81 -10.36
N PRO A 34 0.13 5.37 -10.28
CA PRO A 34 -0.97 6.28 -9.92
C PRO A 34 -0.83 6.83 -8.51
N LEU A 35 -0.27 6.05 -7.59
CA LEU A 35 0.00 6.46 -6.22
C LEU A 35 1.10 7.52 -6.20
N LEU A 36 2.18 7.32 -6.96
CA LEU A 36 3.23 8.31 -7.19
C LEU A 36 2.71 9.58 -7.88
N ALA A 37 1.83 9.45 -8.88
CA ALA A 37 1.19 10.60 -9.53
C ALA A 37 0.32 11.40 -8.56
N GLY A 38 -0.40 10.71 -7.67
CA GLY A 38 -1.20 11.34 -6.62
C GLY A 38 -0.36 12.09 -5.58
N THR A 39 0.85 11.64 -5.24
CA THR A 39 1.69 12.35 -4.27
C THR A 39 2.57 13.41 -4.91
N LEU A 40 3.26 13.04 -5.98
CA LEU A 40 4.29 13.88 -6.58
C LEU A 40 3.70 14.97 -7.49
N GLY A 41 2.46 14.81 -7.99
CA GLY A 41 1.77 15.81 -8.80
C GLY A 41 1.56 17.14 -8.06
N PRO A 42 0.95 17.13 -6.86
CA PRO A 42 0.89 18.30 -5.98
C PRO A 42 2.27 18.89 -5.63
N MET A 43 3.26 18.04 -5.39
CA MET A 43 4.62 18.45 -5.06
C MET A 43 5.29 19.21 -6.22
N ALA A 44 5.10 18.75 -7.46
CA ALA A 44 5.57 19.46 -8.65
C ALA A 44 4.93 20.85 -8.76
N SER A 45 3.64 21.00 -8.42
CA SER A 45 2.98 22.31 -8.37
C SER A 45 3.48 23.19 -7.24
N ALA A 46 3.76 22.63 -6.07
CA ALA A 46 4.40 23.36 -4.98
C ALA A 46 5.77 23.93 -5.40
N PHE A 47 6.61 23.14 -6.09
CA PHE A 47 7.89 23.63 -6.60
C PHE A 47 7.74 24.63 -7.73
N SER A 48 6.75 24.47 -8.60
CA SER A 48 6.44 25.47 -9.62
C SER A 48 5.99 26.81 -9.00
N ILE A 49 5.29 26.78 -7.86
CA ILE A 49 4.99 28.00 -7.07
C ILE A 49 6.27 28.60 -6.47
N CYS A 50 7.15 27.78 -5.89
CA CYS A 50 8.45 28.24 -5.40
C CYS A 50 9.27 28.91 -6.50
N SER A 51 9.22 28.39 -7.72
CA SER A 51 9.88 28.98 -8.88
C SER A 51 9.37 30.38 -9.26
N LEU A 52 8.09 30.67 -9.03
CA LEU A 52 7.49 32.00 -9.29
C LEU A 52 7.71 33.01 -8.16
N SER A 53 8.20 32.56 -7.00
CA SER A 53 8.18 33.37 -5.79
C SER A 53 9.29 34.43 -5.70
N GLN A 54 10.41 34.21 -6.39
CA GLN A 54 11.57 35.11 -6.40
C GLN A 54 12.26 35.04 -7.76
N ASP A 55 13.03 36.08 -8.07
CA ASP A 55 13.80 36.21 -9.30
C ASP A 55 14.77 35.04 -9.53
N TRP A 56 14.91 34.61 -10.78
CA TRP A 56 15.74 33.45 -11.14
C TRP A 56 17.24 33.76 -11.20
N GLY A 57 17.60 35.03 -11.34
CA GLY A 57 18.98 35.50 -11.40
C GLY A 57 19.33 36.44 -10.25
N MET A 58 20.54 36.29 -9.71
CA MET A 58 21.16 37.24 -8.79
C MET A 58 22.44 37.79 -9.40
N GLU A 59 22.72 39.07 -9.13
CA GLU A 59 23.91 39.79 -9.58
C GLU A 59 24.63 40.41 -8.39
N SER A 60 25.96 40.30 -8.39
CA SER A 60 26.84 41.06 -7.51
C SER A 60 27.89 41.79 -8.33
N GLU A 61 28.12 43.07 -8.00
CA GLU A 61 29.26 43.81 -8.52
C GLU A 61 30.54 43.33 -7.82
N GLU A 62 31.66 43.29 -8.55
CA GLU A 62 32.98 43.00 -7.99
C GLU A 62 33.37 44.10 -7.00
N GLY A 63 33.21 43.82 -5.69
CA GLY A 63 33.60 44.71 -4.60
C GLY A 63 32.40 45.22 -3.77
N ASN A 64 32.11 44.53 -2.67
CA ASN A 64 31.18 44.92 -1.58
C ASN A 64 29.74 45.32 -1.94
N GLY A 65 29.29 45.14 -3.19
CA GLY A 65 27.89 45.28 -3.55
C GLY A 65 27.04 44.21 -2.85
N GLN A 66 25.98 44.60 -2.16
CA GLN A 66 24.99 43.61 -1.70
C GLN A 66 24.36 42.91 -2.92
N PRO A 67 24.16 41.58 -2.87
CA PRO A 67 23.59 40.84 -3.97
C PRO A 67 22.18 41.36 -4.27
N ARG A 68 21.91 41.66 -5.55
CA ARG A 68 20.60 42.15 -6.01
C ARG A 68 19.96 41.15 -6.96
N GLY A 69 18.65 40.94 -6.80
CA GLY A 69 17.84 40.16 -7.73
C GLY A 69 17.72 40.88 -9.06
N ILE A 70 17.95 40.15 -10.15
CA ILE A 70 17.65 40.64 -11.50
C ILE A 70 16.18 40.29 -11.75
N GLY A 71 15.33 41.31 -11.79
CA GLY A 71 13.90 41.11 -12.07
C GLY A 71 13.68 40.30 -13.35
N ASP A 72 12.94 39.20 -13.24
CA ASP A 72 12.63 38.36 -14.39
C ASP A 72 11.76 39.13 -15.40
N PRO A 73 12.01 39.02 -16.72
CA PRO A 73 11.18 39.65 -17.73
C PRO A 73 9.70 39.26 -17.59
N ASP A 74 8.78 40.20 -17.84
CA ASP A 74 7.33 39.94 -17.71
C ASP A 74 6.85 38.70 -18.48
N TRP A 75 7.43 38.43 -19.66
CA TRP A 75 7.08 37.25 -20.45
C TRP A 75 7.46 35.93 -19.77
N VAL A 76 8.55 35.91 -18.98
CA VAL A 76 8.97 34.73 -18.21
C VAL A 76 7.92 34.43 -17.15
N ILE A 77 7.50 35.45 -16.41
CA ILE A 77 6.50 35.32 -15.33
C ILE A 77 5.15 34.88 -15.92
N VAL A 78 4.73 35.47 -17.05
CA VAL A 78 3.46 35.11 -17.70
C VAL A 78 3.45 33.66 -18.15
N VAL A 79 4.49 33.20 -18.86
CA VAL A 79 4.54 31.82 -19.37
C VAL A 79 4.67 30.81 -18.21
N ASN A 80 5.46 31.11 -17.19
CA ASN A 80 5.57 30.27 -15.99
C ASN A 80 4.21 30.19 -15.24
N THR A 81 3.47 31.30 -15.14
CA THR A 81 2.11 31.32 -14.55
C THR A 81 1.12 30.49 -15.36
N ILE A 82 1.16 30.56 -16.69
CA ILE A 82 0.32 29.74 -17.58
C ILE A 82 0.63 28.25 -17.38
N SER A 83 1.92 27.90 -17.31
CA SER A 83 2.37 26.54 -17.03
C SER A 83 1.82 26.03 -15.68
N LEU A 84 1.95 26.83 -14.61
CA LEU A 84 1.38 26.49 -13.31
C LEU A 84 -0.14 26.31 -13.37
N GLY A 85 -0.86 27.16 -14.11
CA GLY A 85 -2.30 27.05 -14.31
C GLY A 85 -2.72 25.73 -14.95
N CYS A 86 -2.01 25.29 -16.00
CA CYS A 86 -2.23 24.00 -16.64
C CYS A 86 -1.98 22.83 -15.68
N ALA A 87 -0.93 22.92 -14.84
CA ALA A 87 -0.62 21.88 -13.88
C ALA A 87 -1.63 21.78 -12.73
N ILE A 88 -2.07 22.92 -12.18
CA ILE A 88 -3.10 22.97 -11.15
C ILE A 88 -4.42 22.41 -11.70
N MET A 89 -4.80 22.78 -12.93
CA MET A 89 -5.99 22.21 -13.59
C MET A 89 -5.89 20.69 -13.72
N SER A 90 -4.72 20.17 -14.09
CA SER A 90 -4.46 18.73 -14.19
C SER A 90 -4.61 18.04 -12.82
N ASN A 91 -4.07 18.63 -11.75
CA ASN A 91 -4.24 18.12 -10.39
C ASN A 91 -5.71 18.15 -9.94
N PHE A 92 -6.48 19.17 -10.32
CA PHE A 92 -7.92 19.23 -10.06
C PHE A 92 -8.69 18.16 -10.82
N VAL A 93 -8.41 17.95 -12.11
CA VAL A 93 -9.06 16.90 -12.91
C VAL A 93 -8.70 15.52 -12.36
N LEU A 94 -7.46 15.34 -11.91
CA LEU A 94 -7.02 14.13 -11.21
C LEU A 94 -7.81 13.89 -9.91
N LEU A 95 -8.05 14.94 -9.11
CA LEU A 95 -8.89 14.89 -7.90
C LEU A 95 -10.36 14.63 -8.22
N TRP A 96 -10.86 15.20 -9.30
CA TRP A 96 -12.25 15.06 -9.70
C TRP A 96 -12.54 13.68 -10.30
N GLY A 97 -11.56 13.11 -11.01
CA GLY A 97 -11.53 11.70 -11.41
C GLY A 97 -11.50 10.77 -10.19
N MET A 98 -10.69 11.08 -9.17
CA MET A 98 -10.65 10.35 -7.88
C MET A 98 -12.03 10.30 -7.20
N ALA A 99 -12.74 11.42 -7.24
CA ALA A 99 -14.06 11.56 -6.64
C ALA A 99 -15.16 10.78 -7.39
N ARG A 100 -14.82 10.02 -8.45
CA ARG A 100 -15.77 9.33 -9.36
C ARG A 100 -16.77 10.29 -10.01
N ARG A 101 -16.43 11.57 -10.09
CA ARG A 101 -17.30 12.61 -10.65
C ARG A 101 -17.07 12.81 -12.16
N ILE A 102 -15.88 12.50 -12.67
CA ILE A 102 -15.55 12.47 -14.10
C ILE A 102 -15.14 11.05 -14.51
N ALA A 103 -15.56 10.63 -15.71
CA ALA A 103 -15.20 9.34 -16.27
C ALA A 103 -13.68 9.28 -16.56
N PHE A 104 -13.07 8.13 -16.25
CA PHE A 104 -11.62 7.91 -16.37
C PHE A 104 -11.09 8.20 -17.78
N SER A 105 -11.81 7.76 -18.81
CA SER A 105 -11.45 7.97 -20.22
C SER A 105 -11.35 9.43 -20.61
N ILE A 106 -12.00 10.33 -19.86
CA ILE A 106 -11.96 11.78 -20.10
C ILE A 106 -10.90 12.44 -19.22
N ALA A 107 -10.79 12.04 -17.95
CA ALA A 107 -9.83 12.64 -17.02
C ALA A 107 -8.36 12.35 -17.41
N GLN A 108 -8.04 11.11 -17.77
CA GLN A 108 -6.66 10.68 -18.03
C GLN A 108 -5.95 11.48 -19.14
N PRO A 109 -6.52 11.68 -20.35
CA PRO A 109 -5.85 12.46 -21.39
C PRO A 109 -5.68 13.93 -20.97
N ILE A 110 -6.65 14.52 -20.26
CA ILE A 110 -6.55 15.91 -19.80
C ILE A 110 -5.38 16.09 -18.83
N ILE A 111 -5.20 15.15 -17.90
CA ILE A 111 -4.11 15.18 -16.90
C ILE A 111 -2.75 15.04 -17.59
N ILE A 112 -2.61 14.03 -18.46
CA ILE A 112 -1.35 13.75 -19.17
C ILE A 112 -0.97 14.93 -20.07
N ILE A 113 -1.92 15.44 -20.86
CA ILE A 113 -1.67 16.58 -21.75
C ILE A 113 -1.34 17.82 -20.93
N GLY A 114 -2.09 18.12 -19.87
CA GLY A 114 -1.86 19.31 -19.07
C GLY A 114 -0.51 19.31 -18.33
N TRP A 115 -0.08 18.17 -17.77
CA TRP A 115 1.25 18.05 -17.17
C TRP A 115 2.38 18.07 -18.22
N TYR A 116 2.21 17.45 -19.40
CA TYR A 116 3.20 17.58 -20.48
C TYR A 116 3.32 19.01 -20.99
N ILE A 117 2.21 19.73 -21.19
CA ILE A 117 2.24 21.16 -21.57
C ILE A 117 3.01 21.95 -20.51
N SER A 118 2.72 21.73 -19.23
CA SER A 118 3.37 22.43 -18.13
C SER A 118 4.89 22.14 -18.09
N SER A 119 5.26 20.87 -18.25
CA SER A 119 6.65 20.43 -18.32
C SER A 119 7.40 21.02 -19.51
N LEU A 120 6.81 20.99 -20.71
CA LEU A 120 7.41 21.53 -21.93
C LEU A 120 7.60 23.04 -21.84
N LEU A 121 6.57 23.77 -21.40
CA LEU A 121 6.65 25.22 -21.24
C LEU A 121 7.76 25.60 -20.25
N LEU A 122 7.81 24.94 -19.10
CA LEU A 122 8.80 25.23 -18.06
C LEU A 122 10.21 24.84 -18.52
N THR A 123 10.38 23.70 -19.18
CA THR A 123 11.68 23.27 -19.74
C THR A 123 12.18 24.23 -20.81
N CYS A 124 11.33 24.61 -21.77
CA CYS A 124 11.69 25.59 -22.80
C CYS A 124 12.10 26.91 -22.15
N LEU A 125 11.35 27.38 -21.17
CA LEU A 125 11.60 28.65 -20.51
C LEU A 125 12.90 28.64 -19.69
N LEU A 126 13.18 27.57 -18.95
CA LEU A 126 14.45 27.38 -18.23
C LEU A 126 15.64 27.35 -19.20
N CYS A 127 15.53 26.62 -20.32
CA CYS A 127 16.57 26.55 -21.33
C CYS A 127 16.85 27.92 -21.98
N ILE A 128 15.79 28.68 -22.32
CA ILE A 128 15.93 30.03 -22.90
C ILE A 128 16.60 30.98 -21.90
N PHE A 129 16.17 30.95 -20.63
CA PHE A 129 16.76 31.79 -19.59
C PHE A 129 18.23 31.44 -19.36
N ALA A 130 18.57 30.15 -19.25
CA ALA A 130 19.95 29.70 -19.11
C ALA A 130 20.83 30.08 -20.32
N ALA A 131 20.33 29.94 -21.55
CA ALA A 131 21.05 30.36 -22.75
C ALA A 131 21.27 31.88 -22.78
N SER A 132 20.26 32.67 -22.38
CA SER A 132 20.37 34.13 -22.29
C SER A 132 21.42 34.57 -21.25
N LYS A 133 21.60 33.79 -20.17
CA LYS A 133 22.63 34.04 -19.17
C LYS A 133 24.03 33.80 -19.73
N VAL A 134 24.28 32.63 -20.36
CA VAL A 134 25.58 32.28 -20.95
C VAL A 134 26.05 33.35 -21.95
N GLN A 135 25.12 33.91 -22.71
CA GLN A 135 25.46 34.91 -23.72
C GLN A 135 25.77 36.29 -23.13
N ASN A 136 25.13 36.67 -22.02
CA ASN A 136 25.34 37.97 -21.36
C ASN A 136 26.52 37.98 -20.35
N ASP A 137 26.95 36.81 -19.86
CA ASP A 137 28.07 36.66 -18.91
C ASP A 137 29.44 36.95 -19.57
N SER A 138 29.55 36.83 -20.90
CA SER A 138 30.79 37.14 -21.63
C SER A 138 31.11 38.63 -21.74
N ASP A 139 30.15 39.53 -21.47
CA ASP A 139 30.30 40.98 -21.75
C ASP A 139 30.43 41.86 -20.50
N SER A 140 30.28 41.31 -19.29
CA SER A 140 30.21 42.10 -18.05
C SER A 140 31.13 41.51 -16.98
N GLY A 141 32.02 42.30 -16.38
CA GLY A 141 32.79 41.92 -15.17
C GLY A 141 31.91 41.81 -13.91
N ARG A 142 30.73 41.21 -14.02
CA ARG A 142 29.74 41.04 -12.96
C ARG A 142 29.44 39.56 -12.83
N HIS A 143 29.59 39.03 -11.62
CA HIS A 143 29.29 37.62 -11.37
C HIS A 143 27.77 37.44 -11.19
N ARG A 144 27.15 36.68 -12.11
CA ARG A 144 25.74 36.31 -12.05
C ARG A 144 25.57 34.84 -11.72
N TRP A 145 24.71 34.50 -10.77
CA TRP A 145 24.37 33.11 -10.46
C TRP A 145 22.86 32.87 -10.48
N LEU A 146 22.49 31.59 -10.63
CA LEU A 146 21.09 31.15 -10.63
C LEU A 146 20.63 30.94 -9.19
N THR A 147 19.40 31.31 -8.89
CA THR A 147 18.82 31.19 -7.55
C THR A 147 18.09 29.86 -7.35
N GLY A 148 17.76 29.55 -6.10
CA GLY A 148 16.90 28.41 -5.76
C GLY A 148 15.57 28.36 -6.55
N SER A 149 15.00 29.51 -6.94
CA SER A 149 13.77 29.58 -7.75
C SER A 149 13.91 28.86 -9.10
N TYR A 150 15.06 29.04 -9.76
CA TYR A 150 15.34 28.39 -11.03
C TYR A 150 15.39 26.86 -10.86
N TYR A 151 16.05 26.39 -9.81
CA TYR A 151 16.19 24.95 -9.53
C TYR A 151 14.87 24.31 -9.10
N TYR A 152 14.04 24.99 -8.29
CA TYR A 152 12.67 24.53 -8.02
C TYR A 152 11.84 24.42 -9.30
N GLY A 153 12.02 25.34 -10.26
CA GLY A 153 11.41 25.25 -11.59
C GLY A 153 11.89 24.00 -12.36
N ALA A 154 13.19 23.71 -12.33
CA ALA A 154 13.76 22.54 -12.98
C ALA A 154 13.23 21.22 -12.36
N PHE A 155 13.15 21.12 -11.03
CA PHE A 155 12.54 19.97 -10.36
C PHE A 155 11.07 19.80 -10.72
N ALA A 156 10.29 20.90 -10.75
CA ALA A 156 8.89 20.86 -11.16
C ALA A 156 8.73 20.34 -12.61
N ALA A 157 9.53 20.87 -13.55
CA ALA A 157 9.50 20.46 -14.96
C ALA A 157 9.81 18.96 -15.12
N GLY A 158 10.85 18.48 -14.42
CA GLY A 158 11.23 17.07 -14.41
C GLY A 158 10.16 16.17 -13.80
N LEU A 159 9.57 16.58 -12.67
CA LEU A 159 8.48 15.83 -12.04
C LEU A 159 7.26 15.74 -12.96
N TYR A 160 6.80 16.85 -13.55
CA TYR A 160 5.69 16.79 -14.50
C TYR A 160 5.96 15.86 -15.68
N PHE A 161 7.18 15.87 -16.22
CA PHE A 161 7.57 14.98 -17.31
C PHE A 161 7.51 13.50 -16.89
N VAL A 162 8.17 13.16 -15.77
CA VAL A 162 8.23 11.79 -15.26
C VAL A 162 6.83 11.29 -14.92
N LEU A 163 6.02 12.08 -14.22
CA LEU A 163 4.68 11.68 -13.81
C LEU A 163 3.72 11.53 -14.99
N SER A 164 3.80 12.39 -16.01
CA SER A 164 3.02 12.24 -17.25
C SER A 164 3.40 10.95 -17.99
N SER A 165 4.71 10.66 -18.04
CA SER A 165 5.24 9.46 -18.68
C SER A 165 4.84 8.19 -17.93
N LEU A 166 4.81 8.25 -16.60
CA LEU A 166 4.32 7.16 -15.76
C LEU A 166 2.80 6.96 -15.92
N LEU A 167 2.01 8.03 -15.99
CA LEU A 167 0.54 7.96 -16.13
C LEU A 167 0.04 7.41 -17.47
N LEU A 168 0.86 7.47 -18.54
CA LEU A 168 0.58 6.79 -19.82
C LEU A 168 0.36 5.28 -19.66
N ILE A 169 0.89 4.69 -18.60
CA ILE A 169 0.98 3.24 -18.43
C ILE A 169 -0.09 2.70 -17.45
N THR A 170 -0.93 3.52 -16.80
CA THR A 170 -1.53 3.15 -15.48
C THR A 170 -3.03 3.41 -15.19
N VAL A 171 -3.55 2.73 -14.14
CA VAL A 171 -4.94 2.79 -13.58
C VAL A 171 -4.94 2.92 -12.04
N TYR A 172 -5.99 3.53 -11.47
CA TYR A 172 -6.08 4.45 -10.33
C TYR A 172 -5.90 4.00 -8.83
N GLY A 173 -5.52 4.93 -7.91
CA GLY A 173 -5.45 4.77 -6.43
C GLY A 173 -5.78 6.04 -5.61
N ARG A 174 -6.70 5.97 -4.61
CA ARG A 174 -7.67 7.06 -4.26
C ARG A 174 -7.47 7.96 -3.03
N SER A 175 -6.63 7.67 -2.02
CA SER A 175 -6.69 8.46 -0.77
C SER A 175 -5.46 9.30 -0.46
N LEU A 176 -4.37 9.12 -1.22
CA LEU A 176 -3.07 9.66 -0.83
C LEU A 176 -2.89 11.14 -1.24
N MET A 177 -3.44 11.51 -2.39
CA MET A 177 -3.22 12.85 -2.94
C MET A 177 -3.76 13.96 -2.06
N LEU A 178 -4.96 13.81 -1.49
CA LEU A 178 -5.55 14.86 -0.66
C LEU A 178 -4.66 15.18 0.56
N GLN A 179 -4.11 14.14 1.19
CA GLN A 179 -3.20 14.33 2.32
C GLN A 179 -1.91 15.03 1.89
N THR A 180 -1.35 14.68 0.74
CA THR A 180 -0.16 15.35 0.20
C THR A 180 -0.43 16.81 -0.19
N ILE A 181 -1.58 17.13 -0.79
CA ILE A 181 -2.00 18.51 -1.08
C ILE A 181 -2.10 19.31 0.22
N LEU A 182 -2.81 18.77 1.23
CA LEU A 182 -2.97 19.44 2.52
C LEU A 182 -1.63 19.68 3.20
N PHE A 183 -0.72 18.71 3.14
CA PHE A 183 0.63 18.85 3.68
C PHE A 183 1.44 19.94 2.98
N LEU A 184 1.42 19.98 1.64
CA LEU A 184 2.15 21.00 0.88
C LEU A 184 1.57 22.40 1.06
N ILE A 185 0.25 22.53 1.17
CA ILE A 185 -0.40 23.80 1.53
C ILE A 185 0.06 24.23 2.93
N TYR A 186 0.14 23.30 3.88
CA TYR A 186 0.60 23.58 5.24
C TYR A 186 2.07 24.02 5.26
N LEU A 187 2.93 23.34 4.50
CA LEU A 187 4.36 23.63 4.36
C LEU A 187 4.62 24.99 3.71
N LEU A 188 4.05 25.23 2.52
CA LEU A 188 4.23 26.49 1.79
C LEU A 188 3.55 27.67 2.49
N GLY A 189 2.36 27.45 3.05
CA GLY A 189 1.63 28.45 3.81
C GLY A 189 2.37 28.84 5.10
N GLY A 190 2.89 27.86 5.83
CA GLY A 190 3.75 28.08 7.00
C GLY A 190 5.00 28.87 6.65
N ALA A 191 5.72 28.47 5.59
CA ALA A 191 6.86 29.20 5.08
C ALA A 191 6.53 30.66 4.72
N ALA A 192 5.38 30.92 4.10
CA ALA A 192 4.95 32.28 3.75
C ALA A 192 4.74 33.16 4.99
N VAL A 193 4.16 32.60 6.05
CA VAL A 193 3.96 33.30 7.33
C VAL A 193 5.30 33.61 7.99
N TYR A 194 6.20 32.62 8.09
CA TYR A 194 7.51 32.80 8.73
C TYR A 194 8.44 33.72 7.94
N ALA A 195 8.41 33.69 6.61
CA ALA A 195 9.14 34.64 5.76
C ALA A 195 8.77 36.09 6.08
N ARG A 196 7.48 36.36 6.37
CA ARG A 196 7.02 37.72 6.73
C ARG A 196 7.33 38.10 8.17
N ILE A 197 7.30 37.16 9.11
CA ILE A 197 7.52 37.44 10.53
C ILE A 197 9.01 37.62 10.83
N GLU A 198 9.85 36.73 10.31
CA GLU A 198 11.30 36.71 10.58
C GLU A 198 12.11 37.49 9.53
N GLY A 199 11.46 37.95 8.45
CA GLY A 199 12.13 38.70 7.38
C GLY A 199 13.03 37.84 6.49
N TRP A 200 12.86 36.52 6.51
CA TRP A 200 13.61 35.60 5.65
C TRP A 200 13.17 35.66 4.20
N ARG A 201 14.07 35.31 3.29
CA ARG A 201 13.70 34.99 1.91
C ARG A 201 12.68 33.85 1.95
N TYR A 202 11.62 33.95 1.15
CA TYR A 202 10.56 32.94 1.11
C TYR A 202 11.09 31.50 0.91
N LEU A 203 12.03 31.29 -0.01
CA LEU A 203 12.61 29.96 -0.25
C LEU A 203 13.45 29.43 0.92
N ASP A 204 14.11 30.31 1.68
CA ASP A 204 14.82 29.93 2.90
C ASP A 204 13.83 29.55 4.00
N ALA A 205 12.68 30.24 4.07
CA ALA A 205 11.58 29.85 4.95
C ALA A 205 10.91 28.54 4.53
N VAL A 206 10.87 28.21 3.23
CA VAL A 206 10.39 26.90 2.73
C VAL A 206 11.34 25.78 3.16
N TYR A 207 12.66 26.01 3.02
CA TYR A 207 13.69 25.08 3.51
C TYR A 207 13.59 24.86 5.02
N TRP A 208 13.48 25.94 5.80
CA TRP A 208 13.27 25.87 7.24
C TRP A 208 11.96 25.16 7.64
N ALA A 209 10.87 25.45 6.93
CA ALA A 209 9.58 24.80 7.16
C ALA A 209 9.70 23.29 6.94
N ASP A 210 10.32 22.85 5.85
CA ASP A 210 10.57 21.44 5.58
C ASP A 210 11.37 20.76 6.70
N LEU A 211 12.49 21.36 7.13
CA LEU A 211 13.30 20.88 8.25
C LEU A 211 12.52 20.72 9.55
N THR A 212 11.63 21.67 9.83
CA THR A 212 10.80 21.69 11.04
C THR A 212 9.71 20.62 10.99
N LEU A 213 9.00 20.51 9.86
CA LEU A 213 7.89 19.59 9.67
C LEU A 213 8.35 18.13 9.60
N LEU A 214 9.52 17.88 9.01
CA LEU A 214 10.16 16.56 8.94
C LEU A 214 10.99 16.24 10.19
N THR A 215 10.94 17.07 11.22
CA THR A 215 11.63 16.88 12.51
C THR A 215 13.16 16.73 12.43
N ILE A 216 13.77 17.22 11.35
CA ILE A 216 15.23 17.16 11.15
C ILE A 216 15.90 18.22 12.03
N GLY A 217 15.44 19.48 11.94
CA GLY A 217 15.89 20.55 12.84
C GLY A 217 17.38 20.90 12.82
N ILE A 218 18.00 21.05 11.64
CA ILE A 218 19.43 21.42 11.49
C ILE A 218 19.83 22.67 12.29
N GLY A 219 18.94 23.66 12.38
CA GLY A 219 19.13 24.84 13.25
C GLY A 219 19.93 25.99 12.63
N ASP A 220 20.16 25.97 11.32
CA ASP A 220 20.77 27.08 10.58
C ASP A 220 19.83 28.29 10.44
N PHE A 221 18.53 28.03 10.24
CA PHE A 221 17.45 29.01 10.39
C PHE A 221 16.62 28.70 11.64
N VAL A 222 16.43 29.68 12.51
CA VAL A 222 15.63 29.53 13.75
C VAL A 222 14.82 30.78 14.02
N PRO A 223 13.53 30.68 14.41
CA PRO A 223 12.73 31.85 14.71
C PRO A 223 13.30 32.61 15.92
N GLU A 224 13.68 33.86 15.71
CA GLU A 224 14.25 34.72 16.74
C GLU A 224 13.15 35.59 17.37
N THR A 225 12.12 35.93 16.60
CA THR A 225 11.04 36.77 17.11
C THR A 225 10.18 36.03 18.14
N HIS A 226 9.69 36.78 19.13
CA HIS A 226 8.77 36.25 20.14
C HIS A 226 7.49 35.68 19.50
N LYS A 227 6.99 36.33 18.44
CA LYS A 227 5.81 35.88 17.69
C LYS A 227 6.09 34.58 16.93
N GLY A 228 7.23 34.48 16.25
CA GLY A 228 7.63 33.28 15.51
C GLY A 228 7.82 32.07 16.43
N ARG A 229 8.44 32.26 17.61
CA ARG A 229 8.58 31.22 18.64
C ARG A 229 7.23 30.80 19.24
N GLY A 230 6.31 31.74 19.46
CA GLY A 230 4.96 31.43 19.95
C GLY A 230 4.12 30.63 18.94
N LEU A 231 4.21 30.97 17.65
CA LEU A 231 3.51 30.25 16.57
C LEU A 231 4.10 28.87 16.29
N LEU A 232 5.36 28.63 16.70
CA LEU A 232 6.05 27.37 16.43
C LEU A 232 5.37 26.19 17.12
N PHE A 233 4.84 26.37 18.32
CA PHE A 233 4.19 25.29 19.09
C PHE A 233 3.02 24.63 18.32
N PRO A 234 1.97 25.37 17.90
CA PRO A 234 0.88 24.76 17.13
C PRO A 234 1.33 24.35 15.71
N TYR A 235 2.30 25.05 15.13
CA TYR A 235 2.82 24.74 13.79
C TYR A 235 3.56 23.39 13.74
N ALA A 236 4.43 23.14 14.72
CA ALA A 236 5.16 21.87 14.82
C ALA A 236 4.20 20.68 15.06
N VAL A 237 3.18 20.83 15.91
CA VAL A 237 2.22 19.74 16.17
C VAL A 237 1.48 19.32 14.92
N GLY A 238 0.87 20.27 14.19
CA GLY A 238 0.19 19.96 12.93
C GLY A 238 1.15 19.39 11.90
N GLY A 239 2.36 19.95 11.88
CA GLY A 239 3.42 19.58 10.98
C GLY A 239 4.00 18.20 11.12
N ILE A 240 4.04 17.65 12.33
CA ILE A 240 4.53 16.29 12.61
C ILE A 240 3.43 15.25 12.36
N LEU A 241 2.17 15.60 12.68
CA LEU A 241 1.04 14.69 12.53
C LEU A 241 0.74 14.37 11.06
N ILE A 242 0.76 15.38 10.17
CA ILE A 242 0.37 15.21 8.77
C ILE A 242 1.30 14.24 8.00
N PRO A 243 2.65 14.36 8.05
CA PRO A 243 3.56 13.37 7.48
C PRO A 243 3.33 11.96 8.02
N GLY A 244 3.10 11.81 9.33
CA GLY A 244 2.79 10.51 9.94
C GLY A 244 1.54 9.85 9.36
N LEU A 245 0.50 10.65 9.10
CA LEU A 245 -0.73 10.18 8.44
C LEU A 245 -0.51 9.81 6.97
N ILE A 246 0.31 10.58 6.25
CA ILE A 246 0.69 10.27 4.87
C ILE A 246 1.42 8.94 4.83
N VAL A 247 2.45 8.75 5.64
CA VAL A 247 3.20 7.50 5.73
C VAL A 247 2.25 6.33 6.04
N GLY A 248 1.38 6.47 7.04
CA GLY A 248 0.39 5.45 7.37
C GLY A 248 -0.52 5.08 6.20
N SER A 249 -0.88 6.06 5.38
CA SER A 249 -1.75 5.89 4.22
C SER A 249 -1.02 5.31 3.00
N ILE A 250 0.25 5.69 2.77
CA ILE A 250 1.14 5.05 1.79
C ILE A 250 1.20 3.55 2.09
N ARG A 251 1.47 3.22 3.35
CA ARG A 251 1.56 1.85 3.83
C ARG A 251 0.26 1.09 3.62
N ALA A 252 -0.88 1.64 4.05
CA ALA A 252 -2.19 1.00 3.87
C ALA A 252 -2.42 0.65 2.39
N GLN A 253 -2.13 1.57 1.47
CA GLN A 253 -2.30 1.33 0.04
C GLN A 253 -1.28 0.36 -0.56
N MET A 254 -0.01 0.41 -0.15
CA MET A 254 1.04 -0.51 -0.59
C MET A 254 0.82 -1.93 -0.06
N LEU A 255 0.37 -2.08 1.19
CA LEU A 255 0.08 -3.37 1.80
C LEU A 255 -1.19 -4.02 1.26
N GLU A 256 -2.27 -3.27 1.03
CA GLU A 256 -3.54 -3.88 0.59
C GLU A 256 -3.40 -4.58 -0.77
N LYS A 257 -2.72 -3.92 -1.72
CA LYS A 257 -2.63 -4.38 -3.11
C LYS A 257 -1.32 -5.10 -3.44
N GLY A 258 -0.19 -4.70 -2.86
CA GLY A 258 1.11 -5.35 -3.08
C GLY A 258 1.21 -6.71 -2.40
N ARG A 259 0.66 -6.81 -1.19
CA ARG A 259 0.74 -8.04 -0.40
C ARG A 259 -0.17 -9.14 -0.92
N GLN A 260 -1.28 -8.83 -1.60
CA GLN A 260 -2.17 -9.83 -2.21
C GLN A 260 -1.51 -10.54 -3.40
N LYS A 261 -0.98 -9.80 -4.39
CA LYS A 261 -0.33 -10.40 -5.57
C LYS A 261 0.99 -11.09 -5.27
N MET A 262 1.84 -10.52 -4.41
CA MET A 262 3.06 -11.20 -3.95
C MET A 262 2.75 -12.42 -3.10
N ALA A 263 1.67 -12.39 -2.31
CA ALA A 263 1.22 -13.53 -1.52
C ALA A 263 0.85 -14.72 -2.40
N GLU A 264 0.02 -14.48 -3.41
CA GLU A 264 -0.40 -15.48 -4.39
C GLU A 264 0.82 -16.09 -5.08
N THR A 265 1.75 -15.25 -5.54
CA THR A 265 2.95 -15.70 -6.27
C THR A 265 3.89 -16.55 -5.39
N VAL A 266 4.14 -16.14 -4.15
CA VAL A 266 5.00 -16.89 -3.22
C VAL A 266 4.32 -18.21 -2.83
N ALA A 267 3.02 -18.17 -2.55
CA ALA A 267 2.27 -19.37 -2.19
C ALA A 267 2.20 -20.39 -3.34
N GLU A 268 2.09 -19.93 -4.59
CA GLU A 268 2.19 -20.78 -5.79
C GLU A 268 3.58 -21.39 -5.98
N ARG A 269 4.66 -20.63 -5.70
CA ARG A 269 6.03 -21.16 -5.76
C ARG A 269 6.23 -22.27 -4.74
N THR A 270 5.81 -22.04 -3.49
CA THR A 270 5.93 -23.06 -2.45
C THR A 270 5.02 -24.24 -2.75
N ARG A 271 3.79 -24.03 -3.26
CA ARG A 271 2.92 -25.10 -3.76
C ARG A 271 3.60 -25.98 -4.81
N ARG A 272 4.25 -25.41 -5.82
CA ARG A 272 4.92 -26.17 -6.89
C ARG A 272 6.10 -27.00 -6.39
N PHE A 273 6.91 -26.45 -5.49
CA PHE A 273 8.02 -27.16 -4.87
C PHE A 273 7.52 -28.38 -4.07
N LEU A 274 6.47 -28.19 -3.27
CA LEU A 274 5.95 -29.25 -2.41
C LEU A 274 5.09 -30.27 -3.13
N VAL A 275 4.39 -29.91 -4.20
CA VAL A 275 3.67 -30.88 -5.02
C VAL A 275 4.65 -31.83 -5.69
N ARG A 276 5.84 -31.34 -6.11
CA ARG A 276 6.92 -32.21 -6.57
C ARG A 276 7.46 -33.13 -5.48
N GLU A 277 7.59 -32.63 -4.25
CA GLU A 277 8.08 -33.41 -3.10
C GLU A 277 7.04 -34.42 -2.56
N ALA A 278 5.76 -34.03 -2.52
CA ALA A 278 4.65 -34.78 -1.92
C ALA A 278 4.02 -35.84 -2.85
N VAL A 279 4.59 -36.05 -4.03
CA VAL A 279 4.27 -37.16 -4.93
C VAL A 279 4.91 -38.47 -4.46
N SER A 280 5.85 -38.46 -3.50
CA SER A 280 6.57 -39.69 -3.14
C SER A 280 5.96 -40.54 -2.02
N ASP A 281 5.32 -40.02 -0.96
CA ASP A 281 4.58 -40.88 -0.02
C ASP A 281 3.78 -40.13 1.07
N HIS A 282 2.65 -40.72 1.49
CA HIS A 282 1.80 -40.41 2.66
C HIS A 282 1.03 -39.06 2.75
N ARG A 283 -0.31 -39.16 2.68
CA ARG A 283 -1.30 -38.06 2.77
C ARG A 283 -1.23 -37.23 4.07
N HIS A 284 -0.84 -37.82 5.20
CA HIS A 284 -0.75 -37.12 6.50
C HIS A 284 0.46 -36.17 6.62
N LEU A 285 1.52 -36.38 5.84
CA LEU A 285 2.68 -35.49 5.83
C LEU A 285 2.34 -34.13 5.19
N ARG A 286 1.29 -34.09 4.36
CA ARG A 286 0.90 -32.89 3.59
C ARG A 286 0.42 -31.77 4.50
N ASP A 287 -0.29 -32.04 5.59
CA ASP A 287 -0.82 -31.00 6.46
C ASP A 287 0.27 -30.34 7.31
N VAL A 288 1.17 -31.15 7.90
CA VAL A 288 2.33 -30.65 8.64
C VAL A 288 3.26 -29.87 7.72
N LEU A 289 3.47 -30.35 6.49
CA LEU A 289 4.29 -29.71 5.49
C LEU A 289 3.68 -28.39 5.01
N MET A 290 2.37 -28.36 4.77
CA MET A 290 1.62 -27.15 4.39
C MET A 290 1.61 -26.09 5.50
N ARG A 291 1.51 -26.50 6.77
CA ARG A 291 1.61 -25.57 7.92
C ARG A 291 3.00 -24.97 8.05
N ARG A 292 4.07 -25.78 7.94
CA ARG A 292 5.45 -25.28 7.88
C ARG A 292 5.66 -24.33 6.71
N VAL A 293 5.02 -24.61 5.59
CA VAL A 293 5.10 -23.78 4.38
C VAL A 293 4.37 -22.47 4.53
N ARG A 294 3.21 -22.45 5.20
CA ARG A 294 2.51 -21.21 5.54
C ARG A 294 3.36 -20.34 6.44
N GLN A 295 4.02 -20.93 7.44
CA GLN A 295 4.94 -20.22 8.33
C GLN A 295 6.16 -19.68 7.56
N ILE A 296 6.82 -20.52 6.75
CA ILE A 296 7.97 -20.12 5.91
C ILE A 296 7.56 -19.02 4.93
N ALA A 297 6.43 -19.16 4.24
CA ALA A 297 5.93 -18.16 3.28
C ALA A 297 5.59 -16.83 3.96
N THR A 298 5.08 -16.82 5.21
CA THR A 298 4.83 -15.57 5.94
C THR A 298 6.12 -14.90 6.39
N LEU A 299 7.15 -15.66 6.79
CA LEU A 299 8.45 -15.13 7.15
C LEU A 299 9.18 -14.59 5.92
N GLU A 300 9.19 -15.33 4.81
CA GLU A 300 9.75 -14.89 3.53
C GLU A 300 9.12 -13.57 3.08
N ARG A 301 7.80 -13.39 3.23
CA ARG A 301 7.13 -12.12 2.90
C ARG A 301 7.60 -10.95 3.76
N LYS A 302 7.81 -11.16 5.06
CA LYS A 302 8.32 -10.11 5.97
C LYS A 302 9.75 -9.73 5.60
N TRP A 303 10.60 -10.71 5.32
CA TRP A 303 11.98 -10.50 4.90
C TRP A 303 12.08 -9.83 3.52
N ILE A 304 11.22 -10.19 2.56
CA ILE A 304 11.15 -9.52 1.26
C ILE A 304 10.75 -8.06 1.43
N SER A 305 9.73 -7.76 2.26
CA SER A 305 9.33 -6.37 2.56
C SER A 305 10.51 -5.58 3.14
N LEU A 306 11.15 -6.12 4.18
CA LEU A 306 12.32 -5.49 4.80
C LEU A 306 13.46 -5.27 3.79
N ALA A 307 13.78 -6.27 2.97
CA ALA A 307 14.84 -6.18 1.98
C ALA A 307 14.53 -5.10 0.93
N THR A 308 13.28 -5.01 0.47
CA THR A 308 12.87 -3.95 -0.46
C THR A 308 12.94 -2.56 0.18
N ALA A 309 12.46 -2.40 1.42
CA ALA A 309 12.54 -1.13 2.15
C ALA A 309 14.00 -0.72 2.39
N LEU A 310 14.85 -1.65 2.83
CA LEU A 310 16.28 -1.41 3.04
C LEU A 310 17.00 -1.03 1.74
N THR A 311 16.63 -1.64 0.61
CA THR A 311 17.22 -1.33 -0.69
C THR A 311 16.87 0.08 -1.13
N VAL A 312 15.57 0.46 -1.06
CA VAL A 312 15.12 1.82 -1.40
C VAL A 312 15.76 2.86 -0.48
N TRP A 313 15.80 2.57 0.81
CA TRP A 313 16.41 3.42 1.82
C TRP A 313 17.90 3.65 1.57
N THR A 314 18.65 2.58 1.31
CA THR A 314 20.09 2.65 1.00
C THR A 314 20.35 3.42 -0.30
N MET A 315 19.50 3.22 -1.31
CA MET A 315 19.57 3.96 -2.56
C MET A 315 19.37 5.46 -2.33
N LEU A 316 18.36 5.88 -1.56
CA LEU A 316 18.11 7.29 -1.27
C LEU A 316 19.23 7.91 -0.42
N TRP A 317 19.81 7.15 0.51
CA TRP A 317 20.96 7.60 1.30
C TRP A 317 22.18 7.86 0.42
N VAL A 318 22.56 6.90 -0.43
CA VAL A 318 23.74 7.02 -1.31
C VAL A 318 23.52 8.09 -2.39
N LEU A 319 22.32 8.17 -2.98
CA LEU A 319 22.01 9.22 -3.96
C LEU A 319 22.06 10.62 -3.36
N GLY A 320 21.53 10.78 -2.13
CA GLY A 320 21.63 12.04 -1.39
C GLY A 320 23.10 12.41 -1.13
N ALA A 321 23.90 11.45 -0.66
CA ALA A 321 25.33 11.65 -0.43
C ALA A 321 26.10 12.04 -1.70
N ILE A 322 25.82 11.37 -2.82
CA ILE A 322 26.43 11.71 -4.11
C ILE A 322 26.05 13.14 -4.51
N ALA A 323 24.79 13.53 -4.35
CA ALA A 323 24.35 14.89 -4.67
C ALA A 323 25.09 15.93 -3.83
N PHE A 324 25.11 15.80 -2.49
CA PHE A 324 25.82 16.76 -1.63
C PHE A 324 27.35 16.73 -1.79
N TRP A 325 27.90 15.63 -2.31
CA TRP A 325 29.32 15.55 -2.66
C TRP A 325 29.65 16.21 -4.01
N LEU A 326 28.68 16.32 -4.93
CA LEU A 326 28.92 17.00 -6.20
C LEU A 326 29.37 18.44 -5.92
N PRO A 327 30.35 18.98 -6.67
CA PRO A 327 30.96 20.26 -6.35
C PRO A 327 29.93 21.40 -6.28
N GLY A 328 29.53 21.77 -5.06
CA GLY A 328 28.91 23.05 -4.76
C GLY A 328 29.95 24.16 -4.88
N GLN A 329 29.51 25.38 -5.21
CA GLN A 329 30.44 26.48 -5.54
C GLN A 329 31.35 26.90 -4.37
N ASN A 330 31.01 26.56 -3.11
CA ASN A 330 31.63 27.22 -1.96
C ASN A 330 32.25 26.32 -0.87
N GLU A 331 32.02 25.00 -0.81
CA GLU A 331 32.68 24.13 0.19
C GLU A 331 32.88 22.70 -0.32
N LYS A 332 34.12 22.20 -0.27
CA LYS A 332 34.46 20.84 -0.69
C LYS A 332 34.25 19.87 0.47
N LEU A 333 33.02 19.42 0.69
CA LEU A 333 32.77 18.28 1.56
C LEU A 333 33.46 17.04 0.97
N THR A 334 34.13 16.28 1.82
CA THR A 334 34.56 14.93 1.46
C THR A 334 33.33 14.05 1.25
N TYR A 335 33.46 12.99 0.44
CA TYR A 335 32.35 12.06 0.22
C TYR A 335 31.85 11.44 1.54
N PHE A 336 32.74 11.22 2.50
CA PHE A 336 32.36 10.68 3.81
C PHE A 336 31.52 11.69 4.62
N GLU A 337 31.90 12.97 4.62
CA GLU A 337 31.11 14.03 5.27
C GLU A 337 29.73 14.17 4.63
N ALA A 338 29.65 14.11 3.29
CA ALA A 338 28.37 14.10 2.57
C ALA A 338 27.53 12.86 2.90
N LEU A 339 28.15 11.68 3.02
CA LEU A 339 27.48 10.44 3.44
C LEU A 339 26.96 10.52 4.88
N TYR A 340 27.75 11.07 5.79
CA TYR A 340 27.39 11.30 7.18
C TYR A 340 26.27 12.34 7.32
N PHE A 341 26.36 13.44 6.58
CA PHE A 341 25.31 14.46 6.53
C PHE A 341 24.00 13.90 5.99
N ALA A 342 24.05 13.13 4.90
CA ALA A 342 22.88 12.46 4.37
C ALA A 342 22.31 11.47 5.40
N TYR A 343 23.14 10.67 6.07
CA TYR A 343 22.70 9.69 7.08
C TYR A 343 21.98 10.34 8.27
N THR A 344 22.60 11.35 8.88
CA THR A 344 22.05 12.07 10.04
C THR A 344 20.78 12.84 9.69
N THR A 345 20.68 13.35 8.47
CA THR A 345 19.45 13.99 7.97
C THR A 345 18.33 12.97 7.76
N LEU A 346 18.64 11.82 7.15
CA LEU A 346 17.65 10.79 6.83
C LEU A 346 17.01 10.19 8.09
N PHE A 347 17.82 10.01 9.14
CA PHE A 347 17.36 9.59 10.47
C PHE A 347 16.79 10.73 11.33
N THR A 348 16.64 11.93 10.76
CA THR A 348 16.10 13.11 11.45
C THR A 348 16.85 13.42 12.76
N ILE A 349 18.18 13.20 12.78
CA ILE A 349 19.06 13.52 13.92
C ILE A 349 19.48 14.99 13.85
N GLY A 350 19.92 15.43 12.66
CA GLY A 350 20.15 16.84 12.34
C GLY A 350 21.08 17.58 13.31
N TYR A 351 22.33 17.11 13.50
CA TYR A 351 23.28 17.75 14.43
C TYR A 351 23.60 19.22 14.10
N GLY A 352 23.38 19.65 12.85
CA GLY A 352 23.62 21.04 12.43
C GLY A 352 25.08 21.37 12.10
N ASP A 353 25.96 20.38 12.11
CA ASP A 353 27.38 20.51 11.75
C ASP A 353 27.59 20.73 10.25
N PHE A 354 26.77 20.10 9.41
CA PHE A 354 26.68 20.32 7.97
C PHE A 354 25.26 20.73 7.58
N HIS A 355 25.15 21.62 6.59
CA HIS A 355 23.88 22.10 6.07
C HIS A 355 24.01 22.54 4.60
N ALA A 356 22.88 22.65 3.91
CA ALA A 356 22.84 23.01 2.49
C ALA A 356 23.12 24.52 2.31
N THR A 357 24.27 24.87 1.74
CA THR A 357 24.70 26.27 1.57
C THR A 357 24.48 26.76 0.14
N SER A 358 24.58 25.89 -0.86
CA SER A 358 24.41 26.30 -2.25
C SER A 358 22.95 26.53 -2.65
N GLU A 359 22.75 27.44 -3.61
CA GLU A 359 21.42 27.80 -4.14
C GLU A 359 20.68 26.60 -4.79
N TRP A 360 21.40 25.57 -5.26
CA TRP A 360 20.79 24.35 -5.80
C TRP A 360 20.61 23.24 -4.75
N GLU A 361 21.48 23.22 -3.72
CA GLU A 361 21.46 22.20 -2.67
C GLU A 361 20.23 22.34 -1.78
N ARG A 362 19.77 23.57 -1.47
CA ARG A 362 18.57 23.78 -0.65
C ARG A 362 17.29 23.25 -1.33
N PRO A 363 16.98 23.57 -2.60
CA PRO A 363 15.87 22.96 -3.32
C PRO A 363 16.00 21.44 -3.46
N PHE A 364 17.20 20.93 -3.73
CA PHE A 364 17.44 19.49 -3.80
C PHE A 364 17.17 18.82 -2.46
N PHE A 365 17.64 19.43 -1.37
CA PHE A 365 17.45 18.94 -0.01
C PHE A 365 15.96 18.79 0.29
N VAL A 366 15.15 19.84 0.07
CA VAL A 366 13.68 19.79 0.28
C VAL A 366 13.04 18.69 -0.57
N PHE A 367 13.41 18.57 -1.84
CA PHE A 367 12.88 17.50 -2.69
C PHE A 367 13.25 16.10 -2.19
N TRP A 368 14.51 15.91 -1.80
CA TRP A 368 15.05 14.63 -1.37
C TRP A 368 14.50 14.22 -0.01
N THR A 369 14.41 15.11 0.98
CA THR A 369 13.88 14.83 2.32
C THR A 369 12.40 14.46 2.30
N LEU A 370 11.60 15.14 1.48
CA LEU A 370 10.18 14.82 1.27
C LEU A 370 9.95 13.39 0.75
N LEU A 371 10.92 12.81 0.04
CA LEU A 371 10.90 11.42 -0.40
C LEU A 371 11.55 10.47 0.62
N ALA A 372 12.68 10.87 1.18
CA ALA A 372 13.56 10.03 1.97
C ALA A 372 13.05 9.79 3.39
N VAL A 373 12.60 10.83 4.09
CA VAL A 373 12.16 10.71 5.50
C VAL A 373 11.01 9.71 5.66
N PRO A 374 9.96 9.71 4.79
CA PRO A 374 8.93 8.67 4.80
C PRO A 374 9.48 7.24 4.72
N THR A 375 10.55 6.99 3.96
CA THR A 375 11.10 5.63 3.79
C THR A 375 11.76 5.08 5.06
N VAL A 376 12.37 5.94 5.87
CA VAL A 376 12.98 5.55 7.15
C VAL A 376 11.92 5.04 8.12
N THR A 377 10.77 5.72 8.18
CA THR A 377 9.67 5.32 9.05
C THR A 377 9.10 3.96 8.68
N GLU A 378 9.09 3.61 7.39
CA GLU A 378 8.69 2.28 6.93
C GLU A 378 9.74 1.22 7.27
N LEU A 379 11.04 1.52 7.11
CA LEU A 379 12.12 0.62 7.51
C LEU A 379 12.06 0.29 9.01
N ILE A 380 11.86 1.32 9.85
CA ILE A 380 11.74 1.17 11.31
C ILE A 380 10.54 0.27 11.66
N LYS A 381 9.39 0.47 11.02
CA LYS A 381 8.19 -0.35 11.27
C LYS A 381 8.38 -1.81 10.87
N ASP A 382 9.01 -2.08 9.72
CA ASP A 382 9.26 -3.45 9.26
C ASP A 382 10.29 -4.14 10.18
N LEU A 383 11.27 -3.41 10.70
CA LEU A 383 12.21 -3.91 11.70
C LEU A 383 11.52 -4.27 13.03
N PHE A 384 10.65 -3.39 13.55
CA PHE A 384 9.86 -3.66 14.76
C PHE A 384 8.90 -4.85 14.59
N ARG A 385 8.37 -5.06 13.39
CA ARG A 385 7.47 -6.18 13.09
C ARG A 385 8.17 -7.53 13.17
N LEU A 386 9.46 -7.59 12.87
CA LEU A 386 10.27 -8.79 13.00
C LEU A 386 10.53 -9.12 14.47
N SER A 387 10.92 -8.11 15.28
CA SER A 387 11.24 -8.32 16.70
C SER A 387 10.04 -8.69 17.57
N TRP A 388 8.86 -8.10 17.31
CA TRP A 388 7.64 -8.44 18.03
C TRP A 388 7.10 -9.83 17.69
N ALA A 389 7.30 -10.31 16.45
CA ALA A 389 6.86 -11.65 16.07
C ALA A 389 7.64 -12.73 16.82
N GLU A 390 8.95 -12.55 16.99
CA GLU A 390 9.78 -13.49 17.76
C GLU A 390 9.42 -13.47 19.24
N ARG A 391 9.19 -12.28 19.82
CA ARG A 391 8.74 -12.13 21.22
C ARG A 391 7.36 -12.71 21.47
N PHE A 392 6.38 -12.43 20.61
CA PHE A 392 5.04 -12.97 20.74
C PHE A 392 5.04 -14.50 20.62
N LEU A 393 5.88 -15.08 19.75
CA LEU A 393 6.04 -16.53 19.66
C LEU A 393 6.72 -17.11 20.91
N THR A 394 7.63 -16.37 21.57
CA THR A 394 8.24 -16.83 22.82
C THR A 394 7.29 -16.69 24.01
N GLU A 395 6.52 -15.60 24.07
CA GLU A 395 5.51 -15.36 25.13
C GLU A 395 4.29 -16.28 24.97
N ALA A 396 3.77 -16.50 23.77
CA ALA A 396 2.67 -17.43 23.53
C ALA A 396 3.04 -18.91 23.80
N VAL A 397 4.33 -19.24 23.76
CA VAL A 397 4.85 -20.56 24.17
C VAL A 397 5.13 -20.61 25.67
N ALA A 398 5.45 -19.47 26.30
CA ALA A 398 5.74 -19.38 27.72
C ALA A 398 4.48 -19.26 28.60
N ASP A 399 3.39 -18.70 28.08
CA ASP A 399 2.21 -18.34 28.87
C ASP A 399 1.01 -19.25 28.55
N LYS A 400 1.08 -20.48 29.06
CA LYS A 400 -0.12 -21.31 29.22
C LYS A 400 -0.07 -22.05 30.55
N LYS A 401 -0.24 -21.31 31.64
CA LYS A 401 -0.92 -21.81 32.84
C LYS A 401 -2.25 -21.07 32.93
N PRO A 402 -3.39 -21.77 33.00
CA PRO A 402 -4.68 -21.10 33.11
C PRO A 402 -4.77 -20.38 34.47
N ASP A 403 -5.13 -19.09 34.45
CA ASP A 403 -5.34 -18.29 35.65
C ASP A 403 -6.69 -18.66 36.30
N GLU A 404 -6.81 -18.51 37.63
CA GLU A 404 -8.01 -18.90 38.39
C GLU A 404 -9.28 -18.12 37.96
N GLU A 405 -9.12 -16.91 37.38
CA GLU A 405 -10.23 -16.13 36.81
C GLU A 405 -10.80 -16.75 35.51
N ASP A 406 -9.96 -17.38 34.67
CA ASP A 406 -10.40 -18.07 33.45
C ASP A 406 -11.29 -19.28 33.78
N VAL A 407 -11.10 -19.90 34.95
CA VAL A 407 -11.87 -21.06 35.42
C VAL A 407 -13.27 -20.63 35.88
N GLU A 408 -13.39 -19.45 36.50
CA GLU A 408 -14.66 -18.93 37.01
C GLU A 408 -15.51 -18.32 35.87
N GLU A 409 -14.87 -17.65 34.90
CA GLU A 409 -15.53 -17.18 33.68
C GLU A 409 -15.96 -18.35 32.77
N ALA A 410 -15.15 -19.43 32.68
CA ALA A 410 -15.54 -20.66 32.00
C ALA A 410 -16.73 -21.36 32.69
N ALA A 411 -16.81 -21.34 34.02
CA ALA A 411 -17.95 -21.89 34.77
C ALA A 411 -19.23 -21.04 34.61
N ALA A 412 -19.11 -19.71 34.58
CA ALA A 412 -20.23 -18.81 34.28
C ALA A 412 -20.75 -18.99 32.84
N THR A 413 -19.82 -19.15 31.88
CA THR A 413 -20.14 -19.42 30.47
C THR A 413 -20.76 -20.81 30.27
N ALA A 414 -20.33 -21.81 31.05
CA ALA A 414 -20.94 -23.15 31.10
C ALA A 414 -22.40 -23.13 31.60
N THR A 415 -22.74 -22.17 32.47
CA THR A 415 -24.10 -22.03 33.00
C THR A 415 -25.03 -21.31 32.00
N ALA A 416 -24.51 -20.36 31.21
CA ALA A 416 -25.23 -19.72 30.11
C ALA A 416 -25.47 -20.66 28.92
N THR A 417 -24.56 -21.61 28.67
CA THR A 417 -24.69 -22.60 27.58
C THR A 417 -25.77 -23.66 27.83
N ALA A 418 -26.12 -23.94 29.09
CA ALA A 418 -27.16 -24.91 29.43
C ALA A 418 -28.55 -24.53 28.90
N GLY A 419 -28.88 -23.24 28.85
CA GLY A 419 -30.14 -22.75 28.27
C GLY A 419 -30.20 -22.90 26.75
N GLU A 420 -29.10 -22.60 26.06
CA GLU A 420 -28.98 -22.80 24.61
C GLU A 420 -28.89 -24.28 24.22
N GLU A 421 -28.35 -25.13 25.09
CA GLU A 421 -28.26 -26.59 24.91
C GLU A 421 -29.65 -27.25 25.02
N GLN A 422 -30.52 -26.70 25.86
CA GLN A 422 -31.91 -27.15 25.96
C GLN A 422 -32.73 -26.75 24.72
N GLU A 423 -32.49 -25.56 24.16
CA GLU A 423 -33.08 -25.13 22.88
C GLU A 423 -32.50 -25.91 21.68
N ARG A 424 -31.20 -26.26 21.72
CA ARG A 424 -30.56 -27.20 20.78
C ARG A 424 -31.30 -28.54 20.78
N ASN A 425 -31.39 -29.20 21.93
CA ASN A 425 -32.05 -30.51 22.05
C ASN A 425 -33.52 -30.50 21.58
N ALA A 426 -34.23 -29.37 21.72
CA ALA A 426 -35.59 -29.22 21.23
C ALA A 426 -35.67 -29.13 19.68
N ILE A 427 -34.72 -28.44 19.04
CA ILE A 427 -34.63 -28.35 17.58
C ILE A 427 -34.15 -29.68 16.98
N GLU A 428 -33.18 -30.34 17.63
CA GLU A 428 -32.69 -31.68 17.24
C GLU A 428 -33.82 -32.73 17.34
N ALA A 429 -34.63 -32.68 18.40
CA ALA A 429 -35.81 -33.52 18.55
C ALA A 429 -36.87 -33.24 17.47
N ASP A 430 -37.03 -32.00 17.03
CA ASP A 430 -37.96 -31.67 15.93
C ASP A 430 -37.48 -32.17 14.56
N GLY A 431 -36.16 -32.09 14.31
CA GLY A 431 -35.52 -32.66 13.12
C GLY A 431 -35.70 -34.18 13.06
N HIS A 432 -35.39 -34.88 14.15
CA HIS A 432 -35.60 -36.33 14.25
C HIS A 432 -37.07 -36.74 14.09
N ARG A 433 -38.02 -35.98 14.64
CA ARG A 433 -39.45 -36.25 14.43
C ARG A 433 -39.85 -36.17 12.96
N LYS A 434 -39.32 -35.20 12.21
CA LYS A 434 -39.60 -35.05 10.76
C LYS A 434 -38.95 -36.16 9.93
N GLU A 435 -37.75 -36.58 10.30
CA GLU A 435 -37.03 -37.73 9.72
C GLU A 435 -37.80 -39.05 9.97
N GLU A 436 -38.23 -39.32 11.21
CA GLU A 436 -39.05 -40.48 11.56
C GLU A 436 -40.41 -40.49 10.83
N SER A 437 -41.01 -39.30 10.65
CA SER A 437 -42.25 -39.14 9.89
C SER A 437 -42.07 -39.44 8.40
N ALA A 438 -40.91 -39.11 7.81
CA ALA A 438 -40.58 -39.45 6.43
C ALA A 438 -40.28 -40.95 6.28
N ARG A 439 -39.55 -41.53 7.24
CA ARG A 439 -39.26 -42.96 7.33
C ARG A 439 -40.54 -43.80 7.45
N ALA A 440 -41.52 -43.35 8.23
CA ALA A 440 -42.83 -43.99 8.36
C ALA A 440 -43.65 -43.96 7.06
N ARG A 441 -43.37 -43.02 6.15
CA ARG A 441 -43.99 -42.93 4.81
C ARG A 441 -43.23 -43.72 3.74
N GLY A 442 -42.08 -44.32 4.08
CA GLY A 442 -41.25 -45.12 3.15
C GLY A 442 -40.48 -44.30 2.11
N ASP A 443 -40.37 -42.98 2.30
CA ASP A 443 -39.72 -42.08 1.34
C ASP A 443 -38.26 -41.80 1.73
N VAL A 444 -37.36 -42.64 1.22
CA VAL A 444 -35.91 -42.63 1.50
C VAL A 444 -35.23 -41.36 1.01
N THR A 445 -35.78 -40.71 -0.02
CA THR A 445 -35.17 -39.52 -0.63
C THR A 445 -35.35 -38.30 0.27
N VAL A 446 -36.55 -38.11 0.82
CA VAL A 446 -36.89 -37.02 1.74
C VAL A 446 -36.20 -37.21 3.10
N GLU A 447 -36.05 -38.44 3.59
CA GLU A 447 -35.26 -38.77 4.79
C GLU A 447 -33.80 -38.30 4.64
N THR A 448 -33.17 -38.65 3.52
CA THR A 448 -31.76 -38.31 3.26
C THR A 448 -31.53 -36.81 3.14
N ILE A 449 -32.45 -36.08 2.51
CA ILE A 449 -32.38 -34.61 2.34
C ILE A 449 -32.53 -33.88 3.68
N HIS A 450 -33.49 -34.29 4.52
CA HIS A 450 -33.68 -33.66 5.83
C HIS A 450 -32.50 -33.93 6.77
N HIS A 451 -31.97 -35.15 6.75
CA HIS A 451 -30.77 -35.52 7.50
C HIS A 451 -29.57 -34.65 7.09
N HIS A 452 -29.38 -34.46 5.78
CA HIS A 452 -28.29 -33.67 5.25
C HIS A 452 -28.37 -32.18 5.63
N HIS A 453 -29.55 -31.55 5.48
CA HIS A 453 -29.77 -30.16 5.90
C HIS A 453 -29.49 -29.95 7.39
N TYR A 454 -29.95 -30.90 8.22
CA TYR A 454 -29.71 -30.86 9.66
C TYR A 454 -28.22 -30.88 9.99
N MET A 455 -27.46 -31.77 9.34
CA MET A 455 -26.01 -31.86 9.51
C MET A 455 -25.30 -30.58 9.10
N LEU A 456 -25.69 -29.95 7.98
CA LEU A 456 -25.14 -28.64 7.58
C LEU A 456 -25.43 -27.54 8.61
N PHE A 457 -26.68 -27.42 9.08
CA PHE A 457 -27.04 -26.44 10.10
C PHE A 457 -26.25 -26.62 11.41
N ARG A 458 -26.10 -27.88 11.85
CA ARG A 458 -25.35 -28.21 13.06
C ARG A 458 -23.89 -27.78 12.95
N GLU A 459 -23.24 -28.09 11.84
CA GLU A 459 -21.83 -27.75 11.64
C GLU A 459 -21.62 -26.24 11.39
N VAL A 460 -22.52 -25.53 10.70
CA VAL A 460 -22.47 -24.04 10.59
C VAL A 460 -22.51 -23.41 11.98
N ARG A 461 -23.42 -23.87 12.84
CA ARG A 461 -23.54 -23.36 14.21
C ARG A 461 -22.29 -23.67 15.04
N ARG A 462 -21.70 -24.85 14.85
CA ARG A 462 -20.43 -25.23 15.49
C ARG A 462 -19.27 -24.34 15.06
N MET A 463 -19.18 -24.01 13.77
CA MET A 463 -18.17 -23.08 13.25
C MET A 463 -18.38 -21.66 13.76
N MET A 464 -19.63 -21.23 13.92
CA MET A 464 -19.97 -19.92 14.49
C MET A 464 -19.55 -19.81 15.97
N ASP A 465 -19.70 -20.89 16.74
CA ASP A 465 -19.23 -20.96 18.13
C ASP A 465 -17.69 -20.91 18.21
N TYR A 466 -16.99 -21.61 17.32
CA TYR A 466 -15.54 -21.48 17.21
C TYR A 466 -15.12 -20.06 16.82
N ALA A 467 -15.83 -19.40 15.90
CA ALA A 467 -15.50 -18.04 15.48
C ALA A 467 -15.67 -17.00 16.60
N THR A 468 -16.60 -17.24 17.54
CA THR A 468 -16.86 -16.34 18.68
C THR A 468 -16.00 -16.64 19.89
N ARG A 469 -15.66 -17.91 20.16
CA ARG A 469 -14.90 -18.32 21.36
C ARG A 469 -13.40 -18.55 21.13
N ASN A 470 -12.98 -18.94 19.92
CA ASN A 470 -11.59 -19.32 19.63
C ASN A 470 -11.25 -19.13 18.14
N LEU A 471 -10.78 -17.93 17.78
CA LEU A 471 -10.48 -17.53 16.39
C LEU A 471 -9.37 -18.37 15.72
N HIS A 472 -8.63 -19.20 16.47
CA HIS A 472 -7.46 -19.97 16.02
C HIS A 472 -7.63 -21.50 16.14
N LYS A 473 -8.85 -22.03 16.18
CA LYS A 473 -9.06 -23.49 16.08
C LYS A 473 -8.52 -23.99 14.74
N GLU A 474 -7.50 -24.85 14.81
CA GLU A 474 -6.96 -25.61 13.67
C GLU A 474 -7.64 -26.98 13.62
N PHE A 475 -8.09 -27.39 12.44
CA PHE A 475 -8.75 -28.67 12.22
C PHE A 475 -7.76 -29.73 11.74
N ASP A 476 -7.96 -30.97 12.18
CA ASP A 476 -7.20 -32.11 11.69
C ASP A 476 -7.69 -32.57 10.31
N TYR A 477 -6.89 -33.37 9.60
CA TYR A 477 -7.22 -33.87 8.26
C TYR A 477 -8.57 -34.58 8.23
N GLN A 478 -8.83 -35.44 9.22
CA GLN A 478 -10.07 -36.21 9.28
C GLN A 478 -11.29 -35.30 9.47
N GLU A 479 -11.13 -34.22 10.25
CA GLU A 479 -12.19 -33.23 10.44
C GLU A 479 -12.46 -32.48 9.13
N TRP A 480 -11.40 -32.11 8.40
CA TRP A 480 -11.54 -31.49 7.09
C TRP A 480 -12.20 -32.40 6.05
N GLU A 481 -11.79 -33.67 5.97
CA GLU A 481 -12.38 -34.64 5.05
C GLU A 481 -13.88 -34.81 5.33
N TYR A 482 -14.26 -34.85 6.60
CA TYR A 482 -15.66 -34.84 7.01
C TYR A 482 -16.40 -33.58 6.53
N PHE A 483 -15.88 -32.38 6.77
CA PHE A 483 -16.55 -31.13 6.35
C PHE A 483 -16.65 -31.03 4.84
N LEU A 484 -15.64 -31.46 4.10
CA LEU A 484 -15.65 -31.41 2.64
C LEU A 484 -16.63 -32.40 2.04
N ASN A 485 -16.71 -33.62 2.56
CA ASN A 485 -17.73 -34.58 2.15
C ASN A 485 -19.13 -34.06 2.44
N LEU A 486 -19.31 -33.35 3.56
CA LEU A 486 -20.57 -32.70 3.91
C LEU A 486 -20.92 -31.53 2.96
N ILE A 487 -19.93 -30.77 2.48
CA ILE A 487 -20.15 -29.68 1.51
C ILE A 487 -20.41 -30.20 0.09
N ALA A 488 -19.83 -31.36 -0.25
CA ALA A 488 -19.82 -31.93 -1.59
C ALA A 488 -20.88 -32.99 -1.84
N SER A 489 -21.57 -33.51 -0.81
CA SER A 489 -22.57 -34.55 -0.99
C SER A 489 -23.81 -33.99 -1.70
N ASP A 490 -23.81 -34.10 -3.02
CA ASP A 490 -24.98 -33.96 -3.87
C ASP A 490 -25.88 -35.17 -3.60
N GLY A 491 -27.04 -34.93 -3.00
CA GLY A 491 -28.06 -35.97 -2.84
C GLY A 491 -28.73 -36.24 -4.20
N GLY A 492 -28.19 -37.17 -4.98
CA GLY A 492 -28.89 -37.79 -6.11
C GLY A 492 -28.05 -37.93 -7.39
N GLU A 493 -27.97 -39.16 -7.91
CA GLU A 493 -27.69 -39.40 -9.33
C GLU A 493 -28.78 -38.73 -10.17
N THR A 494 -28.46 -37.63 -10.83
CA THR A 494 -29.21 -37.19 -12.02
C THR A 494 -28.24 -36.79 -13.11
N ASP A 495 -28.54 -37.34 -14.29
CA ASP A 495 -27.78 -37.27 -15.52
C ASP A 495 -27.37 -35.84 -15.94
N GLY A 496 -26.12 -35.76 -16.39
CA GLY A 496 -25.67 -34.93 -17.50
C GLY A 496 -26.23 -33.52 -17.63
N GLU A 497 -25.69 -32.57 -16.87
CA GLU A 497 -25.54 -31.19 -17.34
C GLU A 497 -24.37 -30.47 -16.62
N GLU A 498 -23.37 -30.14 -17.43
CA GLU A 498 -22.28 -29.17 -17.26
C GLU A 498 -21.66 -28.90 -15.86
N GLY A 499 -20.46 -29.47 -15.67
CA GLY A 499 -19.38 -28.76 -15.00
C GLY A 499 -19.33 -28.81 -13.47
N ASN A 500 -19.56 -29.97 -12.86
CA ASN A 500 -19.30 -30.13 -11.43
C ASN A 500 -17.78 -30.12 -11.18
N SER A 501 -17.24 -28.93 -10.89
CA SER A 501 -15.86 -28.68 -10.47
C SER A 501 -15.55 -29.51 -9.23
N LYS A 502 -15.04 -30.73 -9.42
CA LYS A 502 -14.46 -31.57 -8.37
C LYS A 502 -13.44 -30.73 -7.60
N TRP A 503 -13.77 -30.39 -6.36
CA TRP A 503 -12.98 -29.48 -5.54
C TRP A 503 -11.59 -30.07 -5.30
N ASP A 504 -10.56 -29.27 -5.54
CA ASP A 504 -9.16 -29.66 -5.39
C ASP A 504 -8.56 -28.90 -4.21
N TRP A 505 -8.05 -29.65 -3.23
CA TRP A 505 -7.27 -29.15 -2.09
C TRP A 505 -6.11 -28.24 -2.51
N THR A 506 -5.61 -28.43 -3.73
CA THR A 506 -4.54 -27.63 -4.30
C THR A 506 -5.04 -26.41 -5.07
N GLY A 507 -6.32 -26.32 -5.42
CA GLY A 507 -6.89 -25.23 -6.22
C GLY A 507 -6.78 -23.84 -5.56
N TYR A 508 -6.89 -22.78 -6.37
CA TYR A 508 -6.79 -21.39 -5.91
C TYR A 508 -7.86 -20.98 -4.88
N LYS A 509 -8.94 -21.76 -4.74
CA LYS A 509 -10.01 -21.59 -3.75
C LYS A 509 -9.76 -22.31 -2.42
N SER A 510 -8.57 -22.91 -2.25
CA SER A 510 -8.24 -23.73 -1.07
C SER A 510 -8.22 -22.90 0.24
N PRO A 511 -8.79 -23.43 1.33
CA PRO A 511 -8.82 -22.80 2.66
C PRO A 511 -7.44 -22.44 3.20
N LEU A 512 -6.41 -23.13 2.71
CA LEU A 512 -5.04 -23.01 3.19
C LEU A 512 -4.27 -21.85 2.53
N LEU A 513 -4.78 -21.32 1.41
CA LEU A 513 -4.17 -20.24 0.65
C LEU A 513 -4.89 -18.89 0.82
N GLY A 514 -6.10 -18.90 1.37
CA GLY A 514 -6.86 -17.69 1.69
C GLY A 514 -6.28 -16.90 2.88
N GLN A 515 -6.60 -15.60 2.94
CA GLN A 515 -6.29 -14.75 4.11
C GLN A 515 -7.19 -15.04 5.32
N LYS A 516 -8.27 -15.82 5.12
CA LYS A 516 -9.25 -16.19 6.14
C LYS A 516 -8.69 -17.29 7.06
N THR A 517 -9.17 -17.34 8.31
CA THR A 517 -8.88 -18.46 9.22
C THR A 517 -9.64 -19.71 8.75
N GLU A 518 -9.19 -20.91 9.16
CA GLU A 518 -9.84 -22.18 8.78
C GLU A 518 -11.33 -22.19 9.16
N VAL A 519 -11.65 -21.68 10.36
CA VAL A 519 -13.02 -21.50 10.86
C VAL A 519 -13.83 -20.54 9.98
N GLN A 520 -13.26 -19.38 9.61
CA GLN A 520 -13.95 -18.40 8.76
C GLN A 520 -14.26 -18.97 7.37
N TRP A 521 -13.33 -19.73 6.81
CA TRP A 521 -13.53 -20.36 5.51
C TRP A 521 -14.59 -21.46 5.57
N LEU A 522 -14.52 -22.35 6.57
CA LEU A 522 -15.50 -23.42 6.76
C LEU A 522 -16.90 -22.86 7.00
N LEU A 523 -17.02 -21.80 7.80
CA LEU A 523 -18.30 -21.15 8.04
C LEU A 523 -18.92 -20.62 6.74
N GLU A 524 -18.13 -19.94 5.91
CA GLU A 524 -18.59 -19.43 4.61
C GLU A 524 -18.97 -20.57 3.66
N ALA A 525 -18.12 -21.60 3.53
CA ALA A 525 -18.35 -22.73 2.64
C ALA A 525 -19.57 -23.59 3.06
N LEU A 526 -19.76 -23.83 4.35
CA LEU A 526 -20.92 -24.54 4.88
C LEU A 526 -22.21 -23.71 4.72
N THR A 527 -22.12 -22.38 4.88
CA THR A 527 -23.26 -21.47 4.67
C THR A 527 -23.66 -21.43 3.20
N GLU A 528 -22.71 -21.37 2.28
CA GLU A 528 -22.96 -21.47 0.83
C GLU A 528 -23.57 -22.82 0.45
N ALA A 529 -23.06 -23.92 1.00
CA ALA A 529 -23.62 -25.25 0.78
C ALA A 529 -25.08 -25.34 1.24
N LEU A 530 -25.36 -24.83 2.44
CA LEU A 530 -26.70 -24.76 2.99
C LEU A 530 -27.64 -23.90 2.13
N GLU A 531 -27.17 -22.74 1.66
CA GLU A 531 -27.95 -21.86 0.78
C GLU A 531 -28.28 -22.55 -0.55
N ARG A 532 -27.32 -23.28 -1.15
CA ARG A 532 -27.55 -24.03 -2.39
C ARG A 532 -28.63 -25.09 -2.22
N GLU A 533 -28.58 -25.86 -1.14
CA GLU A 533 -29.55 -26.92 -0.86
C GLU A 533 -30.95 -26.35 -0.55
N LEU A 534 -31.05 -25.27 0.24
CA LEU A 534 -32.32 -24.58 0.47
C LEU A 534 -32.93 -24.02 -0.83
N ARG A 535 -32.10 -23.50 -1.75
CA ARG A 535 -32.56 -23.06 -3.08
C ARG A 535 -32.99 -24.22 -3.98
N LYS A 536 -32.39 -25.41 -3.86
CA LYS A 536 -32.87 -26.62 -4.55
C LYS A 536 -34.23 -27.06 -4.01
N ALA A 537 -34.38 -27.11 -2.68
CA ALA A 537 -35.64 -27.46 -2.02
C ALA A 537 -36.77 -26.50 -2.38
N SER A 538 -36.51 -25.19 -2.42
CA SER A 538 -37.49 -24.18 -2.84
C SER A 538 -37.91 -24.33 -4.32
N ARG A 539 -36.98 -24.68 -5.22
CA ARG A 539 -37.31 -24.92 -6.65
C ARG A 539 -38.16 -26.17 -6.85
N GLY A 540 -37.90 -27.25 -6.10
CA GLY A 540 -38.74 -28.45 -6.13
C GLY A 540 -40.19 -28.17 -5.72
N TYR A 541 -40.39 -27.30 -4.74
CA TYR A 541 -41.74 -26.91 -4.25
C TYR A 541 -42.54 -26.09 -5.28
N HIS A 542 -41.88 -25.18 -6.00
CA HIS A 542 -42.54 -24.39 -7.05
C HIS A 542 -42.90 -25.21 -8.29
N LEU A 543 -42.14 -26.26 -8.61
CA LEU A 543 -42.47 -27.19 -9.69
C LEU A 543 -43.70 -28.05 -9.34
N SER A 544 -43.85 -28.47 -8.08
CA SER A 544 -45.05 -29.19 -7.64
C SER A 544 -46.31 -28.32 -7.66
N GLU A 545 -46.21 -27.05 -7.24
CA GLU A 545 -47.34 -26.11 -7.30
C GLU A 545 -47.79 -25.83 -8.74
N GLN A 546 -46.87 -25.68 -9.70
CA GLN A 546 -47.23 -25.50 -11.11
C GLN A 546 -47.93 -26.74 -11.69
N SER A 547 -47.54 -27.95 -11.29
CA SER A 547 -48.17 -29.18 -11.74
C SER A 547 -49.58 -29.41 -11.16
N GLU A 548 -49.86 -28.91 -9.95
CA GLU A 548 -51.22 -28.94 -9.36
C GLU A 548 -52.15 -27.88 -9.95
N PHE A 549 -51.61 -26.80 -10.54
CA PHE A 549 -52.40 -25.79 -11.24
C PHE A 549 -52.71 -26.13 -12.70
N GLU A 550 -52.02 -27.12 -13.30
CA GLU A 550 -52.24 -27.59 -14.67
C GLU A 550 -53.14 -28.84 -14.78
N GLN A 551 -53.52 -29.45 -13.65
CA GLN A 551 -54.59 -30.49 -13.56
C GLN A 551 -55.93 -29.85 -13.20
#